data_AF-A0A4Q6XLX4-F1
#
_entry.id   AF-A0A4Q6XLX4-F1
#
_cell.length_a   1.000
_cell.length_b   1.000
_cell.length_c   1.000
_cell.angle_alpha   90.00
_cell.angle_beta   90.00
_cell.angle_gamma   90.00
#
_symmetry.space_group_name_H-M   'P 1'
#
loop_
_entity.id
_entity.type
_entity.pdbx_description
1 polymer ?
#
loop_
_entity_poly.entity_id
_entity_poly.type
_entity_poly.pdbx_seq_one_letter_code
_entity_poly.pdbx_strand_id
1 'polypeptide(L)'
;MLWAGFLVAAALGAAVPVGDKPALLLTAQDIDPALVLPPPPAPDSPQVRAELAELHAIEAVRTSADEAAARLDGETKNGSIFAEVLGPRFDLANLPQTKRLLDLVRASEKAAVDRGKDAFKRARPYAIDPTLRSCKRNDDPLSSYPSGHTSMAFAMAETLARLVPEKAPALLARAARYGQSRIVCEQHFRSDVSAGQMLGLLIAERLMAKSVFVAQFRAAQSELLSAGIASR
;
A
#
# COMPACT_ATOMS: atom_id res chain seq x y z
N MET A 1 49.03 14.56 46.38
CA MET A 1 48.82 14.04 45.02
C MET A 1 47.60 13.15 45.02
N LEU A 2 46.42 13.64 44.62
CA LEU A 2 45.27 12.80 44.28
C LEU A 2 44.49 13.51 43.16
N TRP A 3 44.66 13.03 41.93
CA TRP A 3 43.87 13.42 40.77
C TRP A 3 42.58 12.58 40.76
N ALA A 4 41.42 13.23 40.77
CA ALA A 4 40.13 12.58 40.55
C ALA A 4 39.83 12.58 39.05
N GLY A 5 39.91 11.40 38.41
CA GLY A 5 39.54 11.21 37.01
C GLY A 5 38.03 11.07 36.87
N PHE A 6 37.41 11.95 36.07
CA PHE A 6 36.03 11.81 35.61
C PHE A 6 35.98 10.79 34.46
N LEU A 7 35.28 9.68 34.66
CA LEU A 7 34.92 8.74 33.60
C LEU A 7 33.68 9.26 32.88
N VAL A 8 33.85 9.67 31.62
CA VAL A 8 32.75 9.92 30.68
C VAL A 8 32.25 8.55 30.20
N ALA A 9 31.06 8.15 30.65
CA ALA A 9 30.38 6.97 30.13
C ALA A 9 29.86 7.27 28.71
N ALA A 10 30.56 6.77 27.70
CA ALA A 10 30.07 6.75 26.33
C ALA A 10 28.83 5.85 26.25
N ALA A 11 27.66 6.44 25.98
CA ALA A 11 26.46 5.69 25.68
C ALA A 11 26.65 4.98 24.33
N LEU A 12 27.03 3.70 24.39
CA LEU A 12 27.02 2.81 23.24
C LEU A 12 25.57 2.66 22.77
N GLY A 13 25.22 3.32 21.68
CA GLY A 13 23.97 3.09 20.98
C GLY A 13 23.92 1.63 20.55
N ALA A 14 23.02 0.87 21.18
CA ALA A 14 22.81 -0.53 20.81
C ALA A 14 22.31 -0.57 19.35
N ALA A 15 23.15 -1.11 18.47
CA ALA A 15 22.75 -1.46 17.12
C ALA A 15 21.60 -2.48 17.20
N VAL A 16 20.42 -2.10 16.74
CA VAL A 16 19.28 -3.01 16.61
C VAL A 16 19.64 -4.07 15.58
N PRO A 17 19.52 -5.37 15.88
CA PRO A 17 19.92 -6.43 14.97
C PRO A 17 19.08 -6.34 13.69
N VAL A 18 19.76 -6.40 12.54
CA VAL A 18 19.14 -6.54 11.22
C VAL A 18 18.78 -8.02 11.07
N GLY A 19 17.55 -8.36 11.47
CA GLY A 19 16.94 -9.68 11.33
C GLY A 19 15.61 -9.57 10.59
N ASP A 20 15.38 -10.53 9.70
CA ASP A 20 14.44 -10.54 8.57
C ASP A 20 12.95 -10.41 8.90
N LYS A 21 12.24 -9.70 8.00
CA LYS A 21 10.83 -9.27 8.00
C LYS A 21 10.49 -8.07 8.91
N PRO A 22 9.89 -7.00 8.36
CA PRO A 22 9.41 -5.88 9.15
C PRO A 22 8.41 -6.34 10.22
N ALA A 23 8.51 -5.77 11.42
CA ALA A 23 7.58 -6.05 12.51
C ALA A 23 6.13 -5.70 12.10
N LEU A 24 5.18 -6.58 12.41
CA LEU A 24 3.76 -6.29 12.25
C LEU A 24 3.33 -5.33 13.36
N LEU A 25 2.97 -4.10 12.99
CA LEU A 25 2.62 -3.05 13.95
C LEU A 25 1.12 -2.97 14.25
N LEU A 26 0.29 -3.55 13.38
CA LEU A 26 -1.16 -3.56 13.52
C LEU A 26 -1.69 -4.99 13.68
N THR A 27 -2.46 -5.22 14.74
CA THR A 27 -3.19 -6.48 14.96
C THR A 27 -4.67 -6.35 14.55
N ALA A 28 -5.45 -7.42 14.73
CA ALA A 28 -6.90 -7.36 14.52
C ALA A 28 -7.60 -6.40 15.50
N GLN A 29 -7.05 -6.19 16.71
CA GLN A 29 -7.56 -5.21 17.67
C GLN A 29 -7.36 -3.77 17.19
N ASP A 30 -6.32 -3.51 16.40
CA ASP A 30 -6.07 -2.18 15.84
C ASP A 30 -6.94 -1.91 14.61
N ILE A 31 -7.07 -2.91 13.74
CA ILE A 31 -7.89 -2.85 12.54
C ILE A 31 -8.34 -4.25 12.10
N ASP A 32 -9.65 -4.45 12.12
CA ASP A 32 -10.31 -5.62 11.55
C ASP A 32 -11.14 -5.17 10.32
N PRO A 33 -10.72 -5.54 9.09
CA PRO A 33 -11.46 -5.20 7.88
C PRO A 33 -12.92 -5.67 7.90
N ALA A 34 -13.24 -6.77 8.58
CA ALA A 34 -14.61 -7.26 8.67
C ALA A 34 -15.53 -6.31 9.46
N LEU A 35 -14.96 -5.47 10.31
CA LEU A 35 -15.70 -4.50 11.13
C LEU A 35 -15.67 -3.08 10.57
N VAL A 36 -14.67 -2.73 9.73
CA VAL A 36 -14.49 -1.37 9.22
C VAL A 36 -14.86 -1.19 7.74
N LEU A 37 -14.99 -2.28 7.00
CA LEU A 37 -15.44 -2.24 5.60
C LEU A 37 -16.88 -2.71 5.48
N PRO A 38 -17.66 -2.18 4.52
CA PRO A 38 -18.90 -2.82 4.14
C PRO A 38 -18.62 -4.24 3.60
N PRO A 39 -19.58 -5.18 3.67
CA PRO A 39 -19.44 -6.44 2.97
C PRO A 39 -19.31 -6.21 1.46
N PRO A 40 -18.62 -7.10 0.71
CA PRO A 40 -18.63 -7.02 -0.74
C PRO A 40 -20.05 -7.17 -1.27
N PRO A 41 -20.36 -6.58 -2.45
CA PRO A 41 -21.64 -6.79 -3.12
C PRO A 41 -21.93 -8.28 -3.32
N ALA A 42 -23.19 -8.68 -3.12
CA ALA A 42 -23.61 -10.07 -3.34
C ALA A 42 -23.39 -10.50 -4.81
N PRO A 43 -22.98 -11.75 -5.10
CA PRO A 43 -22.58 -12.18 -6.45
C PRO A 43 -23.61 -11.93 -7.56
N ASP A 44 -24.90 -12.03 -7.25
CA ASP A 44 -26.03 -11.85 -8.17
C ASP A 44 -26.68 -10.45 -8.09
N SER A 45 -26.03 -9.51 -7.40
CA SER A 45 -26.57 -8.16 -7.23
C SER A 45 -26.50 -7.33 -8.52
N PRO A 46 -27.36 -6.30 -8.67
CA PRO A 46 -27.25 -5.32 -9.74
C PRO A 46 -25.88 -4.63 -9.78
N GLN A 47 -25.24 -4.45 -8.62
CA GLN A 47 -23.91 -3.85 -8.53
C GLN A 47 -22.85 -4.73 -9.18
N VAL A 48 -22.80 -6.04 -8.87
CA VAL A 48 -21.82 -6.95 -9.52
C VAL A 48 -22.03 -6.99 -11.03
N ARG A 49 -23.28 -6.99 -11.51
CA ARG A 49 -23.57 -6.89 -12.95
C ARG A 49 -23.02 -5.61 -13.58
N ALA A 50 -23.19 -4.47 -12.91
CA ALA A 50 -22.66 -3.20 -13.39
C ALA A 50 -21.11 -3.17 -13.39
N GLU A 51 -20.48 -3.75 -12.36
CA GLU A 51 -19.01 -3.84 -12.29
C GLU A 51 -18.46 -4.79 -13.36
N LEU A 52 -19.13 -5.91 -13.67
CA LEU A 52 -18.76 -6.77 -14.79
C LEU A 52 -18.90 -6.04 -16.14
N ALA A 53 -19.98 -5.27 -16.32
CA ALA A 53 -20.16 -4.45 -17.51
C ALA A 53 -19.07 -3.38 -17.66
N GLU A 54 -18.62 -2.76 -16.55
CA GLU A 54 -17.48 -1.84 -16.53
C GLU A 54 -16.20 -2.54 -17.00
N LEU A 55 -15.92 -3.76 -16.51
CA LEU A 55 -14.75 -4.53 -16.92
C LEU A 55 -14.76 -4.83 -18.42
N HIS A 56 -15.88 -5.32 -18.95
CA HIS A 56 -16.05 -5.56 -20.39
C HIS A 56 -15.91 -4.28 -21.22
N ALA A 57 -16.45 -3.16 -20.74
CA ALA A 57 -16.32 -1.88 -21.43
C ALA A 57 -14.87 -1.39 -21.48
N ILE A 58 -14.11 -1.55 -20.39
CA ILE A 58 -12.68 -1.23 -20.36
C ILE A 58 -11.90 -2.19 -21.25
N GLU A 59 -12.20 -3.49 -21.18
CA GLU A 59 -11.57 -4.51 -22.01
C GLU A 59 -11.73 -4.24 -23.51
N ALA A 60 -12.91 -3.77 -23.92
CA ALA A 60 -13.22 -3.49 -25.32
C ALA A 60 -12.37 -2.37 -25.93
N VAL A 61 -11.82 -1.47 -25.10
CA VAL A 61 -11.09 -0.28 -25.56
C VAL A 61 -9.63 -0.24 -25.10
N ARG A 62 -9.23 -1.02 -24.08
CA ARG A 62 -7.84 -1.01 -23.58
C ARG A 62 -6.88 -1.45 -24.68
N THR A 63 -5.80 -0.69 -24.85
CA THR A 63 -4.73 -1.03 -25.76
C THR A 63 -3.77 -2.03 -25.10
N SER A 64 -2.89 -2.64 -25.89
CA SER A 64 -1.78 -3.44 -25.35
C SER A 64 -0.83 -2.62 -24.48
N ALA A 65 -0.70 -1.32 -24.74
CA ALA A 65 0.09 -0.41 -23.91
C ALA A 65 -0.57 -0.15 -22.55
N ASP A 66 -1.90 0.03 -22.51
CA ASP A 66 -2.65 0.16 -21.25
C ASP A 66 -2.54 -1.10 -20.41
N GLU A 67 -2.65 -2.27 -21.05
CA GLU A 67 -2.49 -3.56 -20.38
C GLU A 67 -1.06 -3.74 -19.84
N ALA A 68 -0.03 -3.40 -20.63
CA ALA A 68 1.36 -3.50 -20.20
C ALA A 68 1.66 -2.58 -19.01
N ALA A 69 1.18 -1.33 -19.05
CA ALA A 69 1.31 -0.40 -17.93
C ALA A 69 0.58 -0.90 -16.68
N ALA A 70 -0.62 -1.48 -16.86
CA ALA A 70 -1.38 -2.07 -15.77
C ALA A 70 -0.72 -3.34 -15.19
N ARG A 71 -0.07 -4.16 -16.01
CA ARG A 71 0.73 -5.29 -15.53
C ARG A 71 1.91 -4.82 -14.70
N LEU A 72 2.67 -3.84 -15.20
CA LEU A 72 3.83 -3.28 -14.52
C LEU A 72 3.47 -2.72 -13.13
N ASP A 73 2.37 -1.97 -13.04
CA ASP A 73 1.85 -1.53 -11.74
C ASP A 73 1.61 -2.73 -10.83
N GLY A 74 0.91 -3.77 -11.29
CA GLY A 74 0.56 -4.94 -10.48
C GLY A 74 1.74 -5.77 -9.99
N GLU A 75 2.86 -5.71 -10.70
CA GLU A 75 4.12 -6.35 -10.37
C GLU A 75 4.95 -5.49 -9.41
N THR A 76 4.84 -4.17 -9.50
CA THR A 76 5.54 -3.21 -8.64
C THR A 76 4.81 -3.05 -7.30
N LYS A 77 5.11 -3.91 -6.34
CA LYS A 77 4.43 -3.99 -5.02
C LYS A 77 5.20 -3.31 -3.89
N ASN A 78 5.75 -2.13 -4.14
CA ASN A 78 6.48 -1.34 -3.16
C ASN A 78 6.37 0.18 -3.47
N GLY A 79 7.03 1.00 -2.65
CA GLY A 79 6.95 2.46 -2.74
C GLY A 79 7.51 3.10 -4.02
N SER A 80 8.26 2.37 -4.85
CA SER A 80 8.84 2.92 -6.09
C SER A 80 7.80 3.42 -7.09
N ILE A 81 6.54 3.01 -6.96
CA ILE A 81 5.41 3.51 -7.78
C ILE A 81 5.24 5.04 -7.69
N PHE A 82 5.78 5.67 -6.63
CA PHE A 82 5.71 7.12 -6.40
C PHE A 82 6.91 7.90 -6.93
N ALA A 83 7.92 7.24 -7.52
CA ALA A 83 9.08 7.91 -8.10
C ALA A 83 8.69 8.92 -9.20
N GLU A 84 7.62 8.65 -9.96
CA GLU A 84 7.10 9.59 -10.96
C GLU A 84 6.57 10.90 -10.33
N VAL A 85 6.14 10.88 -9.07
CA VAL A 85 5.60 12.05 -8.35
C VAL A 85 6.71 12.79 -7.59
N LEU A 86 7.59 12.02 -6.94
CA LEU A 86 8.64 12.53 -6.04
C LEU A 86 9.94 12.86 -6.77
N GLY A 87 10.07 12.44 -8.03
CA GLY A 87 11.19 12.76 -8.91
C GLY A 87 12.38 11.82 -8.76
N PRO A 88 13.45 12.04 -9.54
CA PRO A 88 14.55 11.09 -9.72
C PRO A 88 15.42 10.88 -8.46
N ARG A 89 15.33 11.77 -7.47
CA ARG A 89 16.00 11.59 -6.18
C ARG A 89 15.30 10.58 -5.28
N PHE A 90 14.02 10.28 -5.56
CA PHE A 90 13.27 9.25 -4.85
C PHE A 90 13.65 7.85 -5.36
N ASP A 91 14.82 7.39 -4.93
CA ASP A 91 15.31 6.04 -5.15
C ASP A 91 15.45 5.33 -3.81
N LEU A 92 14.61 4.30 -3.59
CA LEU A 92 14.58 3.55 -2.34
C LEU A 92 15.87 2.77 -2.06
N ALA A 93 16.74 2.56 -3.06
CA ALA A 93 18.08 2.02 -2.82
C ALA A 93 18.99 3.01 -2.06
N ASN A 94 18.73 4.31 -2.22
CA ASN A 94 19.49 5.40 -1.62
C ASN A 94 18.75 6.09 -0.46
N LEU A 95 17.57 5.60 -0.10
CA LEU A 95 16.71 6.14 0.96
C LEU A 95 16.37 5.05 1.99
N PRO A 96 17.35 4.52 2.74
CA PRO A 96 17.15 3.38 3.64
C PRO A 96 16.09 3.64 4.74
N GLN A 97 15.97 4.85 5.28
CA GLN A 97 14.96 5.15 6.31
C GLN A 97 13.55 5.16 5.72
N THR A 98 13.39 5.79 4.56
CA THR A 98 12.14 5.84 3.81
C THR A 98 11.73 4.43 3.37
N LYS A 99 12.67 3.63 2.85
CA LYS A 99 12.43 2.25 2.48
C LYS A 99 11.94 1.44 3.70
N ARG A 100 12.62 1.55 4.84
CA ARG A 100 12.23 0.87 6.07
C ARG A 100 10.83 1.25 6.55
N LEU A 101 10.48 2.54 6.47
CA LEU A 101 9.14 3.01 6.81
C LEU A 101 8.09 2.38 5.89
N LEU A 102 8.28 2.41 4.57
CA LEU A 102 7.32 1.87 3.61
C LEU A 102 7.23 0.33 3.69
N ASP A 103 8.31 -0.36 4.06
CA ASP A 103 8.29 -1.80 4.33
C ASP A 103 7.42 -2.13 5.57
N LEU A 104 7.44 -1.28 6.62
CA LEU A 104 6.54 -1.42 7.77
C LEU A 104 5.08 -1.16 7.40
N VAL A 105 4.82 -0.15 6.55
CA VAL A 105 3.48 0.10 5.99
C VAL A 105 3.01 -1.15 5.24
N ARG A 106 3.83 -1.70 4.34
CA ARG A 106 3.50 -2.86 3.53
C ARG A 106 3.22 -4.10 4.38
N ALA A 107 4.06 -4.38 5.39
CA ALA A 107 3.89 -5.55 6.24
C ALA A 107 2.57 -5.47 7.03
N SER A 108 2.29 -4.31 7.64
CA SER A 108 1.06 -4.08 8.42
C SER A 108 -0.18 -4.10 7.54
N GLU A 109 -0.10 -3.49 6.36
CA GLU A 109 -1.17 -3.50 5.37
C GLU A 109 -1.48 -4.90 4.86
N LYS A 110 -0.45 -5.68 4.52
CA LYS A 110 -0.63 -7.06 4.07
C LYS A 110 -1.38 -7.89 5.11
N ALA A 111 -0.97 -7.80 6.37
CA ALA A 111 -1.62 -8.55 7.44
C ALA A 111 -3.09 -8.16 7.64
N ALA A 112 -3.43 -6.88 7.50
CA ALA A 112 -4.82 -6.43 7.55
C ALA A 112 -5.62 -6.96 6.35
N VAL A 113 -5.11 -6.79 5.13
CA VAL A 113 -5.79 -7.27 3.92
C VAL A 113 -5.99 -8.78 3.91
N ASP A 114 -5.00 -9.55 4.35
CA ASP A 114 -5.10 -11.02 4.43
C ASP A 114 -6.28 -11.42 5.34
N ARG A 115 -6.45 -10.78 6.52
CA ARG A 115 -7.62 -10.99 7.39
C ARG A 115 -8.94 -10.66 6.69
N GLY A 116 -8.99 -9.53 5.97
CA GLY A 116 -10.18 -9.14 5.23
C GLY A 116 -10.55 -10.15 4.14
N LYS A 117 -9.55 -10.61 3.36
CA LYS A 117 -9.75 -11.63 2.33
C LYS A 117 -10.23 -12.95 2.95
N ASP A 118 -9.68 -13.33 4.11
CA ASP A 118 -10.10 -14.52 4.82
C ASP A 118 -11.53 -14.44 5.36
N ALA A 119 -11.97 -13.25 5.79
CA ALA A 119 -13.34 -13.02 6.25
C ALA A 119 -14.35 -13.01 5.10
N PHE A 120 -14.03 -12.35 3.98
CA PHE A 120 -15.00 -12.09 2.91
C PHE A 120 -15.00 -13.12 1.78
N LYS A 121 -13.87 -13.78 1.51
CA LYS A 121 -13.70 -14.84 0.49
C LYS A 121 -14.36 -14.52 -0.88
N ARG A 122 -14.31 -13.25 -1.31
CA ARG A 122 -14.94 -12.82 -2.57
C ARG A 122 -14.21 -13.38 -3.78
N ALA A 123 -14.96 -14.02 -4.69
CA ALA A 123 -14.46 -14.45 -5.98
C ALA A 123 -13.97 -13.26 -6.84
N ARG A 124 -12.84 -13.43 -7.54
CA ARG A 124 -12.30 -12.46 -8.49
C ARG A 124 -13.16 -12.36 -9.76
N PRO A 125 -13.06 -11.26 -10.52
CA PRO A 125 -13.87 -11.10 -11.73
C PRO A 125 -13.78 -12.26 -12.70
N TYR A 126 -12.56 -12.68 -13.06
CA TYR A 126 -12.34 -13.79 -13.99
C TYR A 126 -12.80 -15.17 -13.50
N ALA A 127 -13.07 -15.31 -12.19
CA ALA A 127 -13.61 -16.52 -11.61
C ALA A 127 -15.15 -16.55 -11.69
N ILE A 128 -15.79 -15.38 -11.70
CA ILE A 128 -17.24 -15.22 -11.88
C ILE A 128 -17.60 -15.21 -13.37
N ASP A 129 -16.84 -14.46 -14.16
CA ASP A 129 -16.99 -14.38 -15.61
C ASP A 129 -15.70 -14.87 -16.30
N PRO A 130 -15.66 -16.15 -16.72
CA PRO A 130 -14.50 -16.72 -17.39
C PRO A 130 -14.20 -16.12 -18.76
N THR A 131 -15.09 -15.30 -19.35
CA THR A 131 -14.89 -14.69 -20.68
C THR A 131 -13.94 -13.49 -20.65
N LEU A 132 -13.74 -12.87 -19.48
CA LEU A 132 -12.82 -11.76 -19.25
C LEU A 132 -11.37 -12.13 -19.61
N ARG A 133 -10.67 -11.30 -20.38
CA ARG A 133 -9.28 -11.48 -20.80
C ARG A 133 -8.30 -10.93 -19.76
N SER A 134 -8.44 -11.37 -18.50
CA SER A 134 -7.65 -10.83 -17.40
C SER A 134 -6.15 -10.92 -17.66
N CYS A 135 -5.40 -9.90 -17.22
CA CYS A 135 -3.94 -9.87 -17.33
C CYS A 135 -3.29 -11.15 -16.77
N LYS A 136 -3.86 -11.74 -15.71
CA LYS A 136 -3.35 -12.99 -15.14
C LYS A 136 -4.42 -13.75 -14.38
N ARG A 137 -4.26 -15.06 -14.26
CA ARG A 137 -5.25 -15.96 -13.63
C ARG A 137 -4.67 -16.90 -12.57
N ASN A 138 -3.47 -16.57 -12.06
CA ASN A 138 -2.73 -17.41 -11.10
C ASN A 138 -2.83 -16.93 -9.63
N ASP A 139 -3.56 -15.85 -9.36
CA ASP A 139 -3.86 -15.44 -7.98
C ASP A 139 -5.00 -16.32 -7.42
N ASP A 140 -5.08 -16.45 -6.08
CA ASP A 140 -6.17 -17.15 -5.40
C ASP A 140 -7.53 -16.57 -5.87
N PRO A 141 -8.42 -17.39 -6.46
CA PRO A 141 -9.69 -16.92 -7.00
C PRO A 141 -10.63 -16.34 -5.95
N LEU A 142 -10.52 -16.70 -4.66
CA LEU A 142 -11.40 -16.21 -3.58
C LEU A 142 -10.81 -15.02 -2.80
N SER A 143 -9.82 -14.36 -3.40
CA SER A 143 -9.08 -13.27 -2.77
C SER A 143 -9.33 -11.92 -3.45
N SER A 144 -10.56 -11.60 -3.88
CA SER A 144 -10.84 -10.31 -4.54
C SER A 144 -10.98 -9.14 -3.55
N TYR A 145 -11.72 -9.32 -2.45
CA TYR A 145 -12.11 -8.22 -1.56
C TYR A 145 -11.39 -8.25 -0.21
N PRO A 146 -10.87 -7.11 0.29
CA PRO A 146 -10.63 -5.87 -0.45
C PRO A 146 -9.41 -6.00 -1.38
N SER A 147 -9.19 -5.03 -2.28
CA SER A 147 -7.99 -4.99 -3.14
C SER A 147 -6.73 -4.66 -2.32
N GLY A 148 -5.83 -5.63 -2.20
CA GLY A 148 -4.55 -5.44 -1.49
C GLY A 148 -3.57 -4.53 -2.22
N HIS A 149 -3.53 -4.62 -3.54
CA HIS A 149 -2.77 -3.68 -4.37
C HIS A 149 -3.19 -2.23 -4.13
N THR A 150 -4.50 -1.97 -4.09
CA THR A 150 -5.03 -0.63 -3.86
C THR A 150 -4.77 -0.18 -2.43
N SER A 151 -5.00 -1.05 -1.44
CA SER A 151 -4.74 -0.77 -0.03
C SER A 151 -3.28 -0.40 0.25
N MET A 152 -2.33 -1.18 -0.29
CA MET A 152 -0.91 -0.83 -0.25
C MET A 152 -0.64 0.56 -0.83
N ALA A 153 -1.15 0.84 -2.05
CA ALA A 153 -0.89 2.11 -2.73
C ALA A 153 -1.41 3.29 -1.91
N PHE A 154 -2.63 3.21 -1.38
CA PHE A 154 -3.19 4.30 -0.56
C PHE A 154 -2.52 4.43 0.80
N ALA A 155 -2.15 3.34 1.47
CA ALA A 155 -1.44 3.41 2.75
C ALA A 155 -0.05 4.07 2.59
N MET A 156 0.67 3.73 1.52
CA MET A 156 1.95 4.34 1.20
C MET A 156 1.80 5.80 0.76
N ALA A 157 0.80 6.10 -0.09
CA ALA A 157 0.54 7.47 -0.54
C ALA A 157 0.20 8.40 0.62
N GLU A 158 -0.65 7.97 1.55
CA GLU A 158 -1.01 8.76 2.74
C GLU A 158 0.21 8.98 3.65
N THR A 159 1.04 7.94 3.85
CA THR A 159 2.29 8.06 4.60
C THR A 159 3.24 9.08 3.94
N LEU A 160 3.42 9.00 2.62
CA LEU A 160 4.28 9.92 1.87
C LEU A 160 3.69 11.33 1.78
N ALA A 161 2.37 11.47 1.72
CA ALA A 161 1.67 12.75 1.72
C ALA A 161 1.90 13.54 3.01
N ARG A 162 2.06 12.85 4.15
CA ARG A 162 2.45 13.49 5.41
C ARG A 162 3.93 13.89 5.45
N LEU A 163 4.78 13.21 4.70
CA LEU A 163 6.21 13.51 4.60
C LEU A 163 6.52 14.62 3.59
N VAL A 164 5.71 14.71 2.53
CA VAL A 164 5.87 15.64 1.40
C VAL A 164 4.50 16.29 1.10
N PRO A 165 3.98 17.14 2.01
CA PRO A 165 2.62 17.69 1.92
C PRO A 165 2.35 18.47 0.63
N GLU A 166 3.36 19.12 0.05
CA GLU A 166 3.29 19.81 -1.24
C GLU A 166 3.00 18.88 -2.43
N LYS A 167 3.20 17.56 -2.27
CA LYS A 167 2.88 16.53 -3.27
C LYS A 167 1.66 15.68 -2.91
N ALA A 168 0.99 15.95 -1.78
CA ALA A 168 -0.09 15.09 -1.27
C ALA A 168 -1.20 14.80 -2.32
N PRO A 169 -1.76 15.79 -3.06
CA PRO A 169 -2.76 15.51 -4.09
C PRO A 169 -2.23 14.59 -5.20
N ALA A 170 -0.98 14.79 -5.63
CA ALA A 170 -0.37 14.01 -6.70
C ALA A 170 -0.05 12.56 -6.26
N LEU A 171 0.38 12.37 -5.00
CA LEU A 171 0.60 11.05 -4.41
C LEU A 171 -0.70 10.25 -4.32
N LEU A 172 -1.76 10.85 -3.80
CA LEU A 172 -3.09 10.21 -3.74
C LEU A 172 -3.65 9.94 -5.14
N ALA A 173 -3.46 10.85 -6.10
CA ALA A 173 -3.85 10.62 -7.49
C ALA A 173 -3.08 9.45 -8.12
N ARG A 174 -1.79 9.28 -7.79
CA ARG A 174 -1.01 8.11 -8.22
C ARG A 174 -1.57 6.83 -7.61
N ALA A 175 -1.85 6.80 -6.30
CA ALA A 175 -2.49 5.63 -5.68
C ALA A 175 -3.84 5.27 -6.35
N ALA A 176 -4.64 6.28 -6.70
CA ALA A 176 -5.89 6.07 -7.44
C ALA A 176 -5.66 5.46 -8.83
N ARG A 177 -4.66 5.95 -9.60
CA ARG A 177 -4.28 5.34 -10.89
C ARG A 177 -3.82 3.89 -10.73
N TYR A 178 -3.08 3.59 -9.66
CA TYR A 178 -2.63 2.23 -9.35
C TYR A 178 -3.81 1.28 -9.03
N GLY A 179 -4.82 1.79 -8.33
CA GLY A 179 -6.09 1.09 -8.11
C GLY A 179 -6.84 0.87 -9.42
N GLN A 180 -6.93 1.89 -10.28
CA GLN A 180 -7.57 1.79 -11.59
C GLN A 180 -6.90 0.75 -12.48
N SER A 181 -5.58 0.64 -12.44
CA SER A 181 -4.86 -0.37 -13.22
C SER A 181 -5.18 -1.80 -12.77
N ARG A 182 -5.76 -2.01 -11.57
CA ARG A 182 -6.28 -3.32 -11.16
C ARG A 182 -7.58 -3.71 -11.86
N ILE A 183 -8.40 -2.71 -12.19
CA ILE A 183 -9.64 -2.85 -12.95
C ILE A 183 -9.30 -3.03 -14.43
N VAL A 184 -8.35 -2.25 -14.96
CA VAL A 184 -7.83 -2.45 -16.33
C VAL A 184 -7.30 -3.87 -16.52
N CYS A 185 -6.68 -4.46 -15.50
CA CYS A 185 -6.24 -5.85 -15.54
C CYS A 185 -7.30 -6.88 -15.14
N GLU A 186 -8.54 -6.47 -14.87
CA GLU A 186 -9.66 -7.33 -14.46
C GLU A 186 -9.37 -8.21 -13.22
N GLN A 187 -8.44 -7.76 -12.37
CA GLN A 187 -8.06 -8.47 -11.15
C GLN A 187 -9.02 -8.20 -9.99
N HIS A 188 -9.73 -7.07 -10.06
CA HIS A 188 -10.55 -6.53 -9.00
C HIS A 188 -11.76 -5.78 -9.58
N PHE A 189 -12.88 -5.87 -8.88
CA PHE A 189 -14.05 -5.03 -9.10
C PHE A 189 -13.83 -3.62 -8.57
N ARG A 190 -14.64 -2.65 -9.02
CA ARG A 190 -14.61 -1.27 -8.51
C ARG A 190 -14.77 -1.21 -7.00
N SER A 191 -15.70 -1.97 -6.43
CA SER A 191 -15.91 -2.07 -4.97
C SER A 191 -14.72 -2.67 -4.22
N ASP A 192 -13.97 -3.60 -4.82
CA ASP A 192 -12.71 -4.10 -4.21
C ASP A 192 -11.68 -2.98 -4.11
N VAL A 193 -11.57 -2.15 -5.16
CA VAL A 193 -10.66 -0.99 -5.24
C VAL A 193 -11.07 0.08 -4.25
N SER A 194 -12.35 0.46 -4.20
CA SER A 194 -12.88 1.43 -3.23
C SER A 194 -12.66 0.98 -1.78
N ALA A 195 -12.92 -0.29 -1.47
CA ALA A 195 -12.65 -0.83 -0.15
C ALA A 195 -11.14 -0.89 0.17
N GLY A 196 -10.31 -1.22 -0.82
CA GLY A 196 -8.86 -1.16 -0.71
C GLY A 196 -8.37 0.25 -0.39
N GLN A 197 -8.90 1.28 -1.07
CA GLN A 197 -8.60 2.68 -0.78
C GLN A 197 -8.95 3.03 0.68
N MET A 198 -10.18 2.74 1.13
CA MET A 198 -10.62 3.01 2.49
C MET A 198 -9.70 2.33 3.52
N LEU A 199 -9.43 1.04 3.31
CA LEU A 199 -8.58 0.27 4.21
C LEU A 199 -7.15 0.82 4.26
N GLY A 200 -6.57 1.15 3.11
CA GLY A 200 -5.22 1.72 3.02
C GLY A 200 -5.07 3.03 3.81
N LEU A 201 -6.04 3.94 3.67
CA LEU A 201 -6.06 5.19 4.43
C LEU A 201 -6.19 4.94 5.93
N LEU A 202 -7.10 4.05 6.35
CA LEU A 202 -7.26 3.68 7.76
C LEU A 202 -5.99 3.06 8.35
N ILE A 203 -5.30 2.20 7.59
CA ILE A 203 -4.02 1.60 8.01
C ILE A 203 -2.98 2.68 8.28
N ALA A 204 -2.83 3.65 7.37
CA ALA A 204 -1.87 4.74 7.55
C ALA A 204 -2.17 5.56 8.82
N GLU A 205 -3.44 5.84 9.11
CA GLU A 205 -3.85 6.49 10.36
C GLU A 205 -3.50 5.64 11.60
N ARG A 206 -3.84 4.35 11.58
CA ARG A 206 -3.58 3.46 12.72
C ARG A 206 -2.10 3.26 12.97
N LEU A 207 -1.27 3.27 11.93
CA LEU A 207 0.18 3.22 12.06
C LEU A 207 0.73 4.44 12.80
N MET A 208 0.19 5.63 12.57
CA MET A 208 0.62 6.85 13.25
C MET A 208 0.34 6.85 14.77
N ALA A 209 -0.56 5.97 15.25
CA ALA A 209 -0.76 5.75 16.68
C ALA A 209 0.32 4.88 17.34
N LYS A 210 1.25 4.30 16.56
CA LYS A 210 2.31 3.42 17.07
C LYS A 210 3.61 4.20 17.22
N SER A 211 4.14 4.27 18.45
CA SER A 211 5.39 4.99 18.75
C SER A 211 6.58 4.51 17.91
N VAL A 212 6.67 3.20 17.65
CA VAL A 212 7.68 2.62 16.76
C VAL A 212 7.57 3.17 15.34
N PHE A 213 6.35 3.29 14.80
CA PHE A 213 6.13 3.85 13.47
C PHE A 213 6.48 5.34 13.44
N VAL A 214 6.06 6.11 14.46
CA VAL A 214 6.37 7.55 14.56
C VAL A 214 7.89 7.81 14.57
N ALA A 215 8.67 6.96 15.24
CA ALA A 215 10.12 7.07 15.22
C ALA A 215 10.70 6.85 13.81
N GLN A 216 10.22 5.85 13.08
CA GLN A 216 10.64 5.59 11.70
C GLN A 216 10.16 6.69 10.74
N PHE A 217 8.98 7.23 10.97
CA PHE A 217 8.42 8.35 10.22
C PHE A 217 9.33 9.58 10.32
N ARG A 218 9.77 9.94 11.53
CA ARG A 218 10.70 11.08 11.75
C ARG A 218 12.07 10.85 11.13
N ALA A 219 12.56 9.60 11.12
CA ALA A 219 13.81 9.25 10.46
C ALA A 219 13.70 9.42 8.94
N ALA A 220 12.63 8.91 8.33
CA ALA A 220 12.34 9.11 6.91
C ALA A 220 12.14 10.59 6.56
N GLN A 221 11.44 11.35 7.40
CA GLN A 221 11.26 12.79 7.21
C GLN A 221 12.61 13.51 7.14
N SER A 222 13.51 13.21 8.08
CA SER A 222 14.86 13.80 8.11
C SER A 222 15.66 13.44 6.86
N GLU A 223 15.58 12.17 6.43
CA GLU A 223 16.24 11.69 5.21
C GLU A 223 15.71 12.38 3.95
N LEU A 224 14.39 12.52 3.80
CA LEU A 224 13.77 13.18 2.64
C LEU A 224 14.08 14.68 2.59
N LEU A 225 14.18 15.34 3.74
CA LEU A 225 14.65 16.74 3.85
C LEU A 225 16.12 16.86 3.43
N SER A 226 16.99 15.98 3.93
CA SER A 226 18.42 15.96 3.57
C SER A 226 18.65 15.64 2.10
N ALA A 227 17.84 14.76 1.51
CA ALA A 227 17.84 14.47 0.08
C ALA A 227 17.23 15.60 -0.77
N GLY A 228 16.60 16.60 -0.13
CA GLY A 228 15.89 17.71 -0.75
C GLY A 228 14.64 17.30 -1.54
N ILE A 229 14.06 16.14 -1.22
CA ILE A 229 12.81 15.63 -1.80
C ILE A 229 11.61 16.31 -1.14
N ALA A 230 11.70 16.54 0.18
CA ALA A 230 10.72 17.28 0.96
C ALA A 230 11.20 18.71 1.24
N SER A 231 10.26 19.63 1.43
CA SER A 231 10.51 20.97 1.96
C SER A 231 10.20 21.06 3.47
N ARG A 232 10.80 22.04 4.15
CA ARG A 232 10.58 22.30 5.59
C ARG A 232 9.24 22.98 5.84
#